data_AF-A0A926VEG1-F1
#
_entry.id   AF-A0A926VEG1-F1
#
_cell.length_a   1.000
_cell.length_b   1.000
_cell.length_c   1.000
_cell.angle_alpha   90.00
_cell.angle_beta   90.00
_cell.angle_gamma   90.00
#
_symmetry.space_group_name_H-M   'P 1'
#
loop_
_entity.id
_entity.type
_entity.pdbx_description
1 polymer ?
#
loop_
_entity_poly.entity_id
_entity_poly.type
_entity_poly.pdbx_seq_one_letter_code
_entity_poly.pdbx_strand_id
1 'polypeptide(L)' 'MASKHGTVKFPLWQYLNQPLFSSTTKLELNPRRFCYVYRVKLLERCLAKECQSEGRRPKSTTDD' A
#
# COMPACT_ATOMS: atom_id res chain seq x y z
N MET A 1 -16.22 11.75 -21.98
CA MET A 1 -16.38 12.50 -20.71
C MET A 1 -15.63 11.74 -19.61
N ALA A 2 -14.33 12.00 -19.42
CA ALA A 2 -13.58 11.42 -18.31
C ALA A 2 -13.75 12.34 -17.09
N SER A 3 -14.57 11.92 -16.14
CA SER A 3 -14.78 12.67 -14.92
C SER A 3 -13.47 12.69 -14.12
N LYS A 4 -12.80 13.84 -14.07
CA LYS A 4 -11.61 14.08 -13.25
C LYS A 4 -12.03 14.17 -11.78
N HIS A 5 -12.44 13.05 -11.19
CA HIS A 5 -12.60 12.95 -9.75
C HIS A 5 -11.21 13.06 -9.14
N GLY A 6 -10.88 14.24 -8.62
CA GLY A 6 -9.68 14.45 -7.80
C GLY A 6 -9.69 13.42 -6.69
N THR A 7 -8.84 12.41 -6.83
CA THR A 7 -8.75 11.25 -5.95
C THR A 7 -8.27 11.70 -4.58
N VAL A 8 -9.19 12.05 -3.70
CA VAL A 8 -8.88 12.13 -2.28
C VAL A 8 -8.42 10.72 -1.89
N LYS A 9 -7.12 10.61 -1.60
CA LYS A 9 -6.34 9.37 -1.37
C LYS A 9 -6.69 8.71 -0.03
N PHE A 10 -7.97 8.70 0.33
CA PHE A 10 -8.42 8.04 1.53
C PHE A 10 -8.56 6.54 1.28
N PRO A 11 -7.90 5.68 2.06
CA PRO A 11 -8.02 4.23 1.96
C PRO A 11 -9.39 3.74 2.47
N LEU A 12 -10.47 4.10 1.76
CA LEU A 12 -11.86 3.86 2.18
C LEU A 12 -12.14 2.38 2.41
N TRP A 13 -11.71 1.54 1.48
CA TRP A 13 -11.90 0.09 1.61
C TRP A 13 -11.19 -0.46 2.85
N GLN A 14 -9.97 -0.02 3.14
CA GLN A 14 -9.22 -0.50 4.29
C GLN A 14 -9.75 0.06 5.62
N TYR A 15 -10.38 1.23 5.60
CA TYR A 15 -11.09 1.79 6.74
C TYR A 15 -12.34 0.96 7.06
N LEU A 16 -13.15 0.62 6.06
CA LEU A 16 -14.35 -0.18 6.26
C LEU A 16 -14.04 -1.63 6.67
N ASN A 17 -12.91 -2.17 6.23
CA ASN A 17 -12.46 -3.53 6.58
C ASN A 17 -11.52 -3.58 7.79
N GLN A 18 -11.57 -2.59 8.67
CA GLN A 18 -10.83 -2.66 9.93
C GLN A 18 -11.29 -3.87 10.76
N PRO A 19 -10.36 -4.60 11.39
CA PRO A 19 -10.74 -5.69 12.29
C PRO A 19 -11.42 -5.11 13.54
N LEU A 20 -12.67 -5.50 13.77
CA LEU A 20 -13.48 -4.96 14.86
C LEU A 20 -13.11 -5.53 16.24
N PHE A 21 -12.56 -6.75 16.29
CA PHE A 21 -12.31 -7.50 17.54
C PHE A 21 -10.89 -8.09 17.59
N SER A 22 -9.88 -7.34 17.15
CA SER A 22 -8.49 -7.82 17.20
C SER A 22 -7.83 -7.44 18.52
N SER A 23 -7.16 -8.41 19.16
CA SER A 23 -6.30 -8.17 20.32
C SER A 23 -5.01 -7.43 19.95
N THR A 24 -4.61 -7.47 18.68
CA THR A 24 -3.35 -6.92 18.18
C THR A 24 -3.51 -5.58 17.47
N THR A 25 -4.72 -5.26 16.98
CA THR A 25 -4.98 -4.03 16.24
C THR A 25 -6.20 -3.30 16.81
N LYS A 26 -5.98 -2.05 17.22
CA LYS A 26 -7.04 -1.17 17.70
C LYS A 26 -7.88 -0.67 16.53
N LEU A 27 -9.20 -0.78 16.66
CA LEU A 27 -10.16 -0.14 15.77
C LEU A 27 -9.99 1.38 15.87
N GLU A 28 -9.75 2.05 14.74
CA GLU A 28 -9.53 3.50 14.68
C GLU A 28 -10.70 4.14 13.93
N LEU A 29 -11.67 4.67 14.68
CA LEU A 29 -12.91 5.28 14.17
C LEU A 29 -12.73 6.73 13.72
N ASN A 30 -11.56 7.33 13.91
CA ASN A 30 -11.27 8.66 13.39
C ASN A 30 -10.66 8.54 11.98
N PRO A 31 -11.36 8.96 10.91
CA PRO A 31 -10.90 8.80 9.54
C PRO A 31 -9.57 9.52 9.25
N ARG A 32 -9.36 10.70 9.85
CA ARG A 32 -8.11 11.46 9.65
C ARG A 32 -6.92 10.73 10.24
N ARG A 33 -7.08 10.21 11.46
CA ARG A 33 -6.05 9.44 12.15
C ARG A 33 -5.78 8.12 11.44
N PHE A 34 -6.81 7.41 11.02
CA PHE A 34 -6.66 6.20 10.21
C PHE A 34 -5.86 6.46 8.94
N CYS A 35 -6.20 7.51 8.20
CA CYS A 35 -5.52 7.84 6.95
C CYS A 35 -4.02 8.09 7.17
N TYR A 36 -3.66 8.81 8.23
CA TYR A 36 -2.26 9.06 8.58
C TYR A 36 -1.52 7.76 8.91
N VAL A 37 -2.06 6.97 9.83
CA VAL A 37 -1.46 5.69 10.26
C VAL A 37 -1.34 4.71 9.09
N TYR A 38 -2.36 4.64 8.24
CA TYR A 38 -2.36 3.79 7.05
C TYR A 38 -1.21 4.15 6.11
N ARG A 39 -0.97 5.44 5.86
CA ARG A 39 0.11 5.89 4.98
C ARG A 39 1.49 5.54 5.54
N VAL A 40 1.69 5.70 6.84
CA VAL A 40 2.95 5.30 7.50
C VAL A 40 3.18 3.80 7.35
N LYS A 41 2.19 2.97 7.69
CA LYS A 41 2.28 1.50 7.55
C LYS A 41 2.53 1.06 6.11
N LEU A 42 1.95 1.76 5.15
CA LEU A 42 2.19 1.47 3.73
C LEU A 42 3.65 1.71 3.36
N LEU A 43 4.22 2.84 3.80
CA LEU A 43 5.62 3.17 3.57
C LEU A 43 6.56 2.19 4.27
N GLU A 44 6.28 1.80 5.51
CA GLU A 44 7.04 0.77 6.23
C GLU A 44 7.06 -0.56 5.47
N ARG A 45 5.92 -1.00 4.94
CA ARG A 45 5.83 -2.21 4.11
C ARG A 45 6.60 -2.08 2.81
N CYS A 46 6.58 -0.91 2.17
CA CYS A 46 7.35 -0.64 0.97
C CYS A 46 8.85 -0.64 1.27
N LEU A 47 9.26 -0.10 2.41
CA LEU A 47 10.65 -0.07 2.85
C LEU A 47 11.17 -1.47 3.22
N ALA A 48 10.34 -2.27 3.89
CA ALA A 48 10.68 -3.64 4.27
C ALA A 48 10.67 -4.61 3.07
N LYS A 49 10.10 -4.22 1.93
CA LYS A 49 10.18 -5.01 0.69
C LYS A 49 11.56 -4.82 0.09
N GLU A 50 12.30 -5.92 0.00
CA GLU A 50 13.52 -5.97 -0.79
C GLU A 50 13.20 -5.64 -2.26
N CYS A 51 13.96 -4.72 -2.84
CA CYS A 51 13.72 -4.25 -4.20
C CYS A 51 14.11 -5.36 -5.18
N GLN A 52 13.18 -6.26 -5.50
CA GLN A 52 13.34 -7.30 -6.53
C GLN A 52 13.34 -6.71 -7.96
N SER A 53 13.91 -5.52 -8.16
CA SER A 53 14.30 -5.08 -9.49
C SER A 53 15.56 -5.85 -9.89
N GLU A 54 15.43 -7.18 -9.99
CA GLU A 54 16.28 -7.96 -10.87
C GLU A 54 16.08 -7.34 -12.24
N GLY A 55 17.03 -6.49 -12.64
CA GLY A 55 17.07 -5.90 -13.96
C GLY A 55 16.86 -7.04 -14.93
N ARG A 56 15.84 -6.92 -15.78
CA ARG A 56 15.51 -7.90 -16.81
C ARG A 56 16.71 -7.94 -17.76
N ARG A 57 17.79 -8.65 -17.39
CA ARG A 57 18.93 -8.88 -18.26
C ARG A 57 18.37 -9.74 -19.39
N PRO A 58 18.38 -9.28 -20.65
CA PRO A 58 18.12 -10.19 -21.74
C PRO A 58 19.15 -11.30 -21.62
N LYS A 59 18.69 -12.56 -21.58
CA LYS A 59 19.56 -13.71 -21.80
C LYS A 59 20.08 -13.57 -23.22
N SER A 60 21.23 -12.94 -23.40
CA SER A 60 22.00 -13.03 -24.63
C SER A 60 22.57 -14.44 -24.68
N THR A 61 21.84 -15.31 -25.39
CA THR A 61 22.43 -16.39 -26.16
C THR A 61 23.52 -15.81 -27.04
N THR A 62 24.77 -16.18 -26.80
CA THR A 62 25.83 -16.16 -27.81
C THR A 62 26.79 -17.28 -27.45
N ASP A 63 26.71 -18.34 -28.25
CA ASP A 63 27.73 -19.34 -28.52
C ASP A 63 29.15 -18.73 -28.54
N ASP A 64 30.08 -19.36 -27.85
CA ASP A 64 31.38 -19.79 -28.38
C ASP A 64 31.89 -20.98 -27.55
#